data_AF-A0A954S8Y7-F1
#
_entry.id   AF-A0A954S8Y7-F1
#
_cell.length_a   1.000
_cell.length_b   1.000
_cell.length_c   1.000
_cell.angle_alpha   90.00
_cell.angle_beta   90.00
_cell.angle_gamma   90.00
#
_symmetry.space_group_name_H-M   'P 1'
#
loop_
_entity.id
_entity.type
_entity.pdbx_description
1 polymer ?
#
loop_
_entity_poly.entity_id
_entity_poly.type
_entity_poly.pdbx_seq_one_letter_code
_entity_poly.pdbx_strand_id
1 'polypeptide(L)'
;MFRFQKLDVWQRAIRLSNRVYELTKTFPNEERFGLTSQMRRTAVSIAANIAEGSGRVSDRDFARFLEIAYGSLMETLSHAVIAEQ
;
A
#
# COMPACT_ATOMS: atom_id res chain seq x y z
N MET A 1 20.72 -1.96 7.09
CA MET A 1 19.69 -1.72 6.07
C MET A 1 19.18 -3.07 5.59
N PHE A 2 17.87 -3.31 5.66
CA PHE A 2 17.24 -4.59 5.30
C PHE A 2 17.17 -4.77 3.77
N ARG A 3 17.10 -6.03 3.31
CA ARG A 3 17.11 -6.39 1.87
C ARG A 3 16.01 -5.68 1.07
N PHE A 4 14.78 -5.63 1.58
CA PHE A 4 13.66 -4.99 0.89
C PHE A 4 13.85 -3.49 0.65
N GLN A 5 14.63 -2.79 1.49
CA GLN A 5 14.84 -1.35 1.35
C GLN A 5 15.59 -0.98 0.06
N LYS A 6 16.27 -1.96 -0.55
CA LYS A 6 16.95 -1.82 -1.85
C LYS A 6 16.04 -2.09 -3.05
N LEU A 7 14.84 -2.64 -2.85
CA LEU A 7 13.90 -2.94 -3.93
C LEU A 7 13.21 -1.66 -4.40
N ASP A 8 13.31 -1.33 -5.69
CA ASP A 8 12.64 -0.14 -6.25
C ASP A 8 11.11 -0.21 -6.06
N VAL A 9 10.52 -1.40 -6.21
CA VAL A 9 9.07 -1.59 -5.99
C VAL A 9 8.64 -1.25 -4.56
N TRP A 10 9.47 -1.55 -3.56
CA TRP A 10 9.20 -1.18 -2.16
C TRP A 10 9.31 0.34 -1.97
N GLN A 11 10.34 0.97 -2.53
CA GLN A 11 10.50 2.43 -2.45
C GLN A 11 9.35 3.17 -3.14
N ARG A 12 8.85 2.65 -4.27
CA ARG A 12 7.64 3.16 -4.94
C ARG A 12 6.40 3.01 -4.07
N ALA A 13 6.22 1.86 -3.40
CA ALA A 13 5.11 1.63 -2.49
C ALA A 13 5.10 2.61 -1.30
N ILE A 14 6.29 2.94 -0.75
CA ILE A 14 6.43 3.98 0.28
C ILE A 14 6.04 5.37 -0.27
N ARG A 15 6.52 5.74 -1.46
CA ARG A 15 6.14 7.01 -2.10
C ARG A 15 4.64 7.10 -2.35
N LEU A 16 4.02 6.01 -2.80
CA LEU A 16 2.56 5.91 -2.98
C LEU A 16 1.84 6.10 -1.65
N SER A 17 2.28 5.42 -0.59
CA SER A 17 1.71 5.56 0.76
C SER A 17 1.76 7.02 1.23
N ASN A 18 2.91 7.68 1.10
CA ASN A 18 3.03 9.11 1.44
C ASN A 18 2.06 9.97 0.63
N ARG A 19 1.92 9.71 -0.69
CA ARG A 19 0.98 10.45 -1.53
C ARG A 19 -0.47 10.26 -1.09
N VAL A 20 -0.87 9.04 -0.71
CA VAL A 20 -2.21 8.77 -0.18
C VAL A 20 -2.43 9.49 1.16
N TYR A 21 -1.43 9.53 2.03
CA TYR A 21 -1.50 10.29 3.27
C TYR A 21 -1.70 11.79 3.02
N GLU A 22 -0.95 12.38 2.08
CA GLU A 22 -1.11 13.79 1.70
C GLU A 22 -2.47 14.08 1.06
N LEU A 23 -2.92 13.23 0.13
CA LEU A 23 -4.23 13.36 -0.52
C LEU A 23 -5.37 13.35 0.52
N THR A 24 -5.36 12.35 1.40
CA THR A 24 -6.44 12.17 2.39
C THR A 24 -6.43 13.21 3.51
N LYS A 25 -5.47 14.15 3.57
CA LYS A 25 -5.54 15.30 4.50
C LYS A 25 -6.62 16.29 4.10
N THR A 26 -7.02 16.32 2.83
CA THR A 26 -8.04 17.25 2.33
C THR A 26 -9.45 16.67 2.39
N PHE A 27 -9.61 15.44 2.86
CA PHE A 27 -10.92 14.79 2.94
C PHE A 27 -11.75 15.37 4.11
N PRO A 28 -13.09 15.31 4.03
CA PRO A 28 -13.95 15.71 5.13
C PRO A 28 -13.69 14.91 6.42
N ASN A 29 -13.96 15.50 7.58
CA ASN A 29 -13.66 14.89 8.87
C ASN A 29 -14.51 13.64 9.14
N GLU A 30 -15.73 13.58 8.60
CA GLU A 30 -16.63 12.44 8.66
C GLU A 30 -16.04 11.20 7.97
N GLU A 31 -15.19 11.37 6.96
CA GLU A 31 -14.51 10.27 6.25
C GLU A 31 -13.28 9.74 6.99
N ARG A 32 -12.90 10.35 8.13
CA ARG A 32 -11.70 9.99 8.89
C ARG A 32 -11.64 8.50 9.22
N PHE A 33 -12.76 7.93 9.64
CA PHE A 33 -12.88 6.49 9.96
C PHE A 33 -13.45 5.68 8.78
N GLY A 34 -14.01 6.34 7.77
CA GLY A 34 -14.44 5.76 6.50
C GLY A 34 -13.29 5.65 5.50
N LEU A 35 -13.44 6.31 4.36
CA LEU A 35 -12.57 6.19 3.19
C LEU A 35 -11.12 6.57 3.47
N THR A 36 -10.88 7.61 4.29
CA THR A 36 -9.53 8.03 4.69
C THR A 36 -8.77 6.88 5.35
N SER A 37 -9.42 6.17 6.27
CA SER A 37 -8.78 5.08 7.00
C SER A 37 -8.50 3.88 6.11
N GLN A 38 -9.43 3.56 5.20
CA GLN A 38 -9.32 2.44 4.26
C GLN A 38 -8.21 2.67 3.22
N MET A 39 -8.16 3.87 2.61
CA MET A 39 -7.10 4.23 1.67
C MET A 39 -5.71 4.17 2.30
N ARG A 40 -5.55 4.73 3.51
CA ARG A 40 -4.25 4.70 4.20
C ARG A 40 -3.81 3.28 4.55
N ARG A 41 -4.71 2.44 5.06
CA ARG A 41 -4.39 1.04 5.40
C ARG A 41 -3.98 0.23 4.17
N THR A 42 -4.77 0.32 3.10
CA THR A 42 -4.50 -0.43 1.87
C THR A 42 -3.19 0.02 1.22
N ALA A 43 -2.91 1.32 1.17
CA ALA A 43 -1.66 1.84 0.61
C ALA A 43 -0.41 1.37 1.39
N VAL A 44 -0.47 1.41 2.73
CA VAL A 44 0.63 0.94 3.60
C VAL A 44 0.82 -0.58 3.47
N SER A 45 -0.27 -1.34 3.31
CA SER A 45 -0.25 -2.80 3.14
C SER A 45 0.61 -3.24 1.96
N ILE A 46 0.68 -2.45 0.89
CA ILE A 46 1.50 -2.75 -0.30
C ILE A 46 2.99 -2.89 0.11
N ALA A 47 3.52 -1.87 0.79
CA ALA A 47 4.92 -1.87 1.23
C ALA A 47 5.20 -2.92 2.30
N ALA A 48 4.24 -3.13 3.21
CA ALA A 48 4.34 -4.14 4.27
C ALA A 48 4.45 -5.55 3.70
N ASN A 49 3.58 -5.91 2.74
CA ASN A 49 3.61 -7.23 2.10
C ASN A 49 4.88 -7.46 1.27
N ILE A 50 5.38 -6.43 0.56
CA ILE A 50 6.68 -6.55 -0.14
C ILE A 50 7.83 -6.82 0.84
N ALA A 51 7.85 -6.10 1.97
CA ALA A 51 8.87 -6.29 2.99
C ALA A 51 8.78 -7.68 3.64
N GLU A 52 7.59 -8.12 4.01
CA GLU A 52 7.34 -9.43 4.60
C GLU A 52 7.70 -10.56 3.63
N GLY A 53 7.29 -10.45 2.37
CA GLY A 53 7.62 -11.38 1.30
C GLY A 53 9.13 -11.50 1.06
N SER A 54 9.86 -10.39 1.12
CA SER A 54 11.32 -10.39 0.92
C SER A 54 12.11 -11.18 1.97
N GLY A 55 11.48 -11.40 3.15
CA GLY A 55 12.04 -12.18 4.25
C GLY A 55 11.71 -13.67 4.17
N ARG A 56 10.93 -14.11 3.17
CA ARG A 56 10.60 -15.52 2.97
C ARG A 56 11.77 -16.29 2.37
N VAL A 57 11.77 -17.61 2.61
CA VAL A 57 12.88 -18.50 2.24
C VAL A 57 12.87 -18.82 0.74
N SER A 58 11.68 -18.97 0.15
CA SER A 58 11.52 -19.36 -1.25
C SER A 58 11.00 -18.22 -2.12
N ASP A 59 11.40 -18.22 -3.40
CA ASP A 59 10.86 -17.28 -4.38
C ASP A 59 9.35 -17.46 -4.59
N ARG A 60 8.84 -18.69 -4.43
CA ARG A 60 7.40 -18.98 -4.49
C ARG A 60 6.64 -18.27 -3.37
N ASP A 61 7.16 -18.29 -2.15
CA ASP A 61 6.56 -17.56 -1.03
C ASP A 61 6.64 -16.07 -1.27
N PHE A 62 7.79 -15.56 -1.74
CA PHE A 62 7.91 -14.15 -2.07
C PHE A 62 6.88 -13.71 -3.13
N ALA A 63 6.70 -14.49 -4.20
CA ALA A 63 5.71 -14.23 -5.23
C ALA A 63 4.29 -14.12 -4.67
N ARG A 64 3.90 -15.01 -3.75
CA ARG A 64 2.58 -14.96 -3.08
C ARG A 64 2.38 -13.65 -2.31
N PHE A 65 3.42 -13.12 -1.65
CA PHE A 65 3.33 -11.83 -0.98
C PHE A 65 3.26 -10.65 -1.96
N LEU A 66 3.88 -10.76 -3.13
CA LEU A 66 3.73 -9.77 -4.20
C LEU A 66 2.31 -9.76 -4.77
N GLU A 67 1.66 -10.91 -4.90
CA GLU A 67 0.23 -11.00 -5.28
C GLU A 67 -0.67 -10.31 -4.26
N ILE A 68 -0.42 -10.48 -2.97
CA ILE A 68 -1.16 -9.78 -1.90
C ILE A 68 -0.92 -8.27 -1.96
N ALA A 69 0.33 -7.85 -2.18
CA ALA A 69 0.67 -6.42 -2.35
C ALA A 69 -0.05 -5.82 -3.58
N TYR A 70 -0.16 -6.59 -4.67
CA TYR A 70 -0.90 -6.19 -5.86
C TYR A 70 -2.42 -6.10 -5.59
N GLY A 71 -2.99 -7.03 -4.83
CA GLY A 71 -4.38 -6.94 -4.37
C GLY A 71 -4.64 -5.66 -3.56
N SER A 72 -3.72 -5.34 -2.65
CA SER A 72 -3.81 -4.09 -1.85
C SER A 72 -3.72 -2.84 -2.72
N LEU A 73 -2.91 -2.86 -3.79
CA LEU A 73 -2.82 -1.77 -4.77
C LEU A 73 -4.14 -1.57 -5.52
N MET A 74 -4.78 -2.65 -5.97
CA MET A 74 -6.08 -2.58 -6.65
C MET A 74 -7.17 -2.02 -5.73
N GLU A 75 -7.13 -2.39 -4.45
CA GLU A 75 -8.04 -1.85 -3.44
C GLU A 75 -7.80 -0.35 -3.19
N THR A 76 -6.53 0.08 -3.06
CA THR A 76 -6.19 1.51 -2.96
C THR A 76 -6.68 2.30 -4.17
N LEU A 77 -6.53 1.76 -5.39
CA LEU A 77 -7.00 2.42 -6.61
C LEU A 77 -8.53 2.51 -6.65
N SER A 78 -9.24 1.43 -6.29
CA SER A 78 -10.70 1.43 -6.20
C SER A 78 -11.21 2.52 -5.25
N HIS A 79 -10.61 2.63 -4.06
CA HIS A 79 -10.95 3.69 -3.11
C HIS A 79 -10.62 5.10 -3.63
N ALA A 80 -9.54 5.26 -4.41
CA ALA A 80 -9.23 6.55 -5.03
C ALA A 80 -10.30 6.95 -6.07
N VAL A 81 -10.78 6.00 -6.88
CA VAL A 81 -11.89 6.24 -7.83
C VAL A 81 -13.18 6.61 -7.09
N ILE A 82 -13.46 5.97 -5.96
CA ILE A 82 -14.63 6.32 -5.12
C ILE A 82 -14.50 7.74 -4.57
N ALA A 83 -13.29 8.17 -4.19
CA ALA A 83 -13.04 9.52 -3.67
C ALA A 83 -13.16 10.64 -4.71
N GLU A 84 -13.12 10.32 -6.00
CA GLU A 84 -13.25 11.28 -7.10
C GLU A 84 -14.71 11.53 -7.53
N GLN A 85 -15.66 10.75 -7.01
CA GLN A 85 -17.10 10.93 -7.24
C GLN A 85 -17.69 11.96 -6.27
#